data_AF-A0AAV1LUG9-F1
#
_entry.id   AF-A0AAV1LUG9-F1
#
_cell.length_a   1.000
_cell.length_b   1.000
_cell.length_c   1.000
_cell.angle_alpha   90.00
_cell.angle_beta   90.00
_cell.angle_gamma   90.00
#
_symmetry.space_group_name_H-M   'P 1'
#
loop_
_entity.id
_entity.type
_entity.pdbx_description
1 polymer ?
#
loop_
_entity_poly.entity_id
_entity_poly.type
_entity_poly.pdbx_seq_one_letter_code
_entity_poly.pdbx_strand_id
1 'polypeptide(L)'
;MKCSACQRFMTQNAIDGIKCNVCSSMCHKACLGMKTKDPIPKIWTCPDCVVNMPKGNNQNTPVRSMNKSIQMEMDKPTNTEQINIPAVDNTTSLDANKNLAMELRMFREEMCKTKSELRTFCQEVQDLKALLRSYDERIGNLETRIDIIEKQAKPDHSITNMGELEKTIHQLKFDLRERDQDLLGNDIEISGIPEDCGESTMHIVTACAKKIGVELDIVT
;
A
#
# COMPACT_ATOMS: atom_id res chain seq x y z
N MET A 1 25.73 20.75 -0.98
CA MET A 1 25.92 20.19 -2.34
C MET A 1 24.80 19.18 -2.61
N LYS A 2 24.22 19.12 -3.81
CA LYS A 2 23.19 18.10 -4.16
C LYS A 2 23.82 16.95 -4.94
N CYS A 3 23.31 15.73 -4.72
CA CYS A 3 23.70 14.55 -5.48
C CYS A 3 23.09 14.61 -6.90
N SER A 4 23.89 14.45 -7.94
CA SER A 4 23.38 14.50 -9.33
C SER A 4 22.51 13.30 -9.71
N ALA A 5 22.62 12.16 -9.01
CA ALA A 5 21.81 10.97 -9.28
C ALA A 5 20.43 10.99 -8.61
N CYS A 6 20.32 11.45 -7.35
CA CYS A 6 19.06 11.42 -6.59
C CYS A 6 18.50 12.79 -6.22
N GLN A 7 19.21 13.88 -6.57
CA GLN A 7 18.83 15.27 -6.32
C GLN A 7 18.66 15.67 -4.84
N ARG A 8 18.98 14.77 -3.89
CA ARG A 8 18.99 15.06 -2.44
C ARG A 8 20.28 15.77 -2.02
N PHE A 9 20.20 16.56 -0.96
CA PHE A 9 21.37 17.23 -0.37
C PHE A 9 22.30 16.22 0.28
N MET A 10 23.60 16.36 0.05
CA MET A 10 24.62 15.59 0.75
C MET A 10 24.91 16.22 2.11
N THR A 11 25.19 15.37 3.10
CA THR A 11 25.67 15.82 4.42
C THR A 11 27.04 16.48 4.28
N GLN A 12 27.35 17.43 5.17
CA GLN A 12 28.56 18.27 5.11
C GLN A 12 29.88 17.45 5.16
N ASN A 13 29.81 16.19 5.59
CA ASN A 13 30.96 15.29 5.64
C ASN A 13 31.18 14.58 4.30
N ALA A 14 32.33 14.86 3.68
CA ALA A 14 32.75 14.38 2.35
C ALA A 14 32.95 12.85 2.21
N ILE A 15 32.52 12.04 3.18
CA ILE A 15 32.86 10.61 3.31
C ILE A 15 32.01 9.74 2.38
N ASP A 16 30.78 10.17 2.09
CA ASP A 16 29.80 9.40 1.30
C ASP A 16 29.63 9.89 -0.15
N GLY A 17 30.45 10.87 -0.55
CA GLY A 17 30.43 11.49 -1.87
C GLY A 17 31.58 11.09 -2.77
N ILE A 18 31.32 11.02 -4.07
CA ILE A 18 32.34 10.94 -5.13
C ILE A 18 32.15 12.07 -6.13
N LYS A 19 33.24 12.74 -6.49
CA LYS A 19 33.25 13.86 -7.45
C LYS A 19 33.68 13.38 -8.82
N CYS A 20 32.92 13.73 -9.86
CA CYS A 20 33.29 13.49 -11.24
C CYS A 20 34.47 14.38 -11.67
N ASN A 21 35.47 13.80 -12.32
CA ASN A 21 36.63 14.54 -12.83
C ASN A 21 36.30 15.43 -14.05
N VAL A 22 35.22 15.14 -14.77
CA VAL A 22 34.85 15.85 -16.01
C VAL A 22 33.90 17.02 -15.71
N CYS A 23 32.77 16.76 -15.07
CA CYS A 23 31.74 17.78 -14.83
C CYS A 23 31.78 18.37 -13.41
N SER A 24 32.67 17.90 -12.54
CA SER A 24 32.73 18.29 -11.12
C SER A 24 31.47 18.02 -10.29
N SER A 25 30.45 17.35 -10.84
CA SER A 25 29.25 16.92 -10.12
C SER A 25 29.57 15.91 -9.03
N MET A 26 28.78 15.94 -7.96
CA MET A 26 28.93 15.08 -6.79
C MET A 26 27.81 14.03 -6.75
N CYS A 27 28.15 12.77 -6.49
CA CYS A 27 27.21 11.66 -6.34
C CYS A 27 27.38 10.98 -4.99
N HIS A 28 26.31 10.48 -4.39
CA HIS A 28 26.45 9.53 -3.28
C HIS A 28 27.03 8.21 -3.78
N LYS A 29 27.92 7.59 -3.01
CA LYS A 29 28.40 6.22 -3.28
C LYS A 29 27.24 5.23 -3.40
N ALA A 30 26.27 5.34 -2.50
CA ALA A 30 25.06 4.52 -2.50
C ALA A 30 24.20 4.69 -3.76
N CYS A 31 24.12 5.91 -4.32
CA CYS A 31 23.39 6.15 -5.57
C CYS A 31 24.06 5.52 -6.80
N LEU A 32 25.32 5.11 -6.66
CA LEU A 32 26.11 4.43 -7.70
C LEU A 32 26.27 2.93 -7.40
N GLY A 33 25.60 2.40 -6.37
CA GLY A 33 25.71 0.99 -5.96
C GLY A 33 27.04 0.61 -5.30
N MET A 34 27.89 1.58 -4.96
CA MET A 34 29.17 1.33 -4.28
C MET A 34 28.95 1.18 -2.77
N LYS A 35 29.61 0.21 -2.15
CA LYS A 35 29.63 0.05 -0.69
C LYS A 35 30.57 1.10 -0.09
N THR A 36 30.33 1.49 1.16
CA THR A 36 31.07 2.58 1.85
C THR A 36 32.59 2.35 1.92
N LYS A 37 33.04 1.09 1.85
CA LYS A 37 34.45 0.66 1.94
C LYS A 37 35.13 0.42 0.58
N ASP A 38 34.42 0.56 -0.53
CA ASP A 38 35.01 0.26 -1.84
C ASP A 38 36.09 1.31 -2.20
N PRO A 39 37.26 0.88 -2.71
CA PRO A 39 38.31 1.80 -3.12
C PRO A 39 37.81 2.65 -4.29
N ILE A 40 37.75 3.96 -4.09
CA ILE A 40 37.39 4.91 -5.14
C ILE A 40 38.61 5.11 -6.06
N PRO A 41 38.49 4.91 -7.38
CA PRO A 41 39.53 5.28 -8.32
C PRO A 41 39.90 6.78 -8.19
N LYS A 42 41.19 7.10 -8.23
CA LYS A 42 41.67 8.50 -8.15
C LYS A 42 41.09 9.40 -9.25
N ILE A 43 40.74 8.80 -10.39
CA ILE A 43 40.06 9.47 -11.52
C ILE A 43 38.74 8.72 -11.73
N TRP A 44 37.64 9.35 -11.35
CA TRP A 44 36.30 8.80 -11.56
C TRP A 44 35.46 9.72 -12.44
N THR A 45 34.71 9.12 -13.36
CA THR A 45 33.84 9.81 -14.31
C THR A 45 32.41 9.33 -14.11
N CYS A 46 31.45 10.26 -13.99
CA CYS A 46 30.05 9.90 -13.80
C CYS A 46 29.46 9.24 -15.05
N PRO A 47 28.39 8.42 -14.91
CA PRO A 47 27.73 7.77 -16.04
C PRO A 47 27.35 8.74 -17.16
N ASP A 48 26.86 9.93 -16.81
CA ASP A 48 26.47 10.96 -17.79
C ASP A 48 27.66 11.45 -18.63
N CYS A 49 28.84 11.58 -18.02
CA CYS A 49 30.06 11.95 -18.73
C CYS A 49 30.65 10.78 -19.52
N VAL A 50 30.47 9.53 -19.06
CA VAL A 50 30.90 8.33 -19.81
C VAL A 50 30.11 8.18 -21.11
N VAL A 51 28.80 8.41 -21.08
CA VAL A 51 27.95 8.34 -22.28
C VAL A 51 28.32 9.43 -23.30
N ASN A 52 28.74 10.59 -22.83
CA ASN A 52 29.09 11.75 -23.66
C ASN A 52 30.56 11.79 -24.10
N MET A 53 31.40 10.83 -23.67
CA MET A 53 32.77 10.75 -24.17
C MET A 53 32.76 10.20 -25.61
N PRO A 54 33.56 10.79 -26.53
CA PRO A 54 33.79 10.20 -27.83
C PRO A 54 34.30 8.77 -27.63
N LYS A 55 33.54 7.78 -28.11
CA LYS A 55 33.99 6.40 -28.12
C LYS A 55 35.25 6.36 -28.97
N GLY A 56 36.39 6.10 -28.34
CA GLY A 56 37.67 5.94 -29.02
C GLY A 56 37.56 4.94 -30.17
N ASN A 57 38.47 5.06 -31.13
CA ASN A 57 38.44 4.26 -32.35
C ASN A 57 38.62 2.76 -32.00
N ASN A 58 37.50 2.04 -31.86
CA ASN A 58 37.46 0.62 -31.55
C ASN A 58 37.88 -0.17 -32.80
N GLN A 59 39.19 -0.36 -33.01
CA GLN A 59 39.70 -1.15 -34.13
C GLN A 59 39.43 -2.67 -34.01
N ASN A 60 38.73 -3.13 -32.95
CA ASN A 60 38.46 -4.54 -32.67
C ASN A 60 36.97 -4.92 -32.68
N THR A 61 36.18 -4.38 -33.61
CA THR A 61 34.84 -4.92 -33.91
C THR A 61 34.77 -5.41 -35.36
N PRO A 62 34.40 -6.68 -35.63
CA PRO A 62 34.57 -7.33 -36.94
C PRO A 62 33.55 -6.87 -38.00
N VAL A 63 32.69 -5.90 -37.69
CA VAL A 63 31.60 -5.48 -38.56
C VAL A 63 31.97 -4.18 -39.28
N ARG A 64 32.88 -4.27 -40.26
CA ARG A 64 32.98 -3.24 -41.29
C ARG A 64 32.31 -3.75 -42.56
N SER A 65 31.07 -3.34 -42.72
CA SER A 65 30.32 -3.40 -43.99
C SER A 65 31.18 -2.75 -45.08
N MET A 66 31.57 -3.54 -46.10
CA MET A 66 32.22 -3.05 -47.31
C MET A 66 31.25 -2.12 -48.04
N ASN A 67 31.37 -0.82 -47.83
CA ASN A 67 30.79 0.20 -48.72
C ASN A 67 31.55 1.53 -48.55
N LYS A 68 32.63 1.65 -49.31
CA LYS A 68 33.31 2.87 -49.79
C LYS A 68 34.42 2.38 -50.72
N SER A 69 34.65 2.87 -51.93
CA SER A 69 34.00 3.87 -52.75
C SER A 69 34.52 3.60 -54.16
N ILE A 70 33.66 3.77 -55.15
CA ILE A 70 34.04 3.85 -56.56
C ILE A 70 35.08 4.96 -56.69
N GLN A 71 36.32 4.60 -57.05
CA GLN A 71 37.25 5.49 -57.74
C GLN A 71 37.65 4.77 -59.02
N MET A 72 37.25 5.37 -60.13
CA MET A 72 37.64 5.00 -61.48
C MET A 72 39.08 5.48 -61.68
N GLU A 73 40.01 4.57 -61.92
CA GLU A 73 41.22 4.86 -62.68
C GLU A 73 41.46 3.71 -63.66
N MET A 74 41.51 4.08 -64.93
CA MET A 74 41.92 3.24 -66.05
C MET A 74 43.43 3.01 -65.94
N ASP A 75 43.89 1.76 -66.00
CA ASP A 75 44.95 1.42 -66.95
C ASP A 75 45.18 -0.10 -67.11
N LYS A 76 45.08 -0.49 -68.38
CA LYS A 76 45.72 -1.55 -69.19
C LYS A 76 45.95 -2.99 -68.65
N PRO A 77 45.60 -4.02 -69.44
CA PRO A 77 45.71 -5.43 -69.07
C PRO A 77 47.09 -6.01 -69.37
N THR A 78 47.60 -6.90 -68.52
CA THR A 78 48.74 -7.77 -68.86
C THR A 78 48.55 -9.15 -68.24
N ASN A 79 48.33 -10.10 -69.14
CA ASN A 79 48.79 -11.50 -69.15
C ASN A 79 48.44 -12.44 -67.97
N THR A 80 47.42 -13.27 -68.23
CA THR A 80 47.45 -14.74 -68.21
C THR A 80 48.43 -15.43 -67.25
N GLU A 81 47.93 -15.91 -66.11
CA GLU A 81 48.25 -17.26 -65.62
C GLU A 81 46.97 -17.90 -65.07
N GLN A 82 46.45 -18.88 -65.82
CA GLN A 82 45.40 -19.79 -65.36
C GLN A 82 45.99 -20.67 -64.25
N ILE A 83 45.79 -20.26 -63.01
CA ILE A 83 45.96 -21.16 -61.87
C ILE A 83 44.76 -22.10 -61.86
N ASN A 84 44.97 -23.31 -62.33
CA ASN A 84 44.06 -24.44 -62.22
C ASN A 84 43.92 -24.81 -60.74
N ILE A 85 42.96 -24.20 -60.04
CA ILE A 85 42.60 -24.61 -58.69
C ILE A 85 41.73 -25.87 -58.84
N PRO A 86 42.16 -27.04 -58.33
CA PRO A 86 41.35 -28.25 -58.40
C PRO A 86 40.01 -27.96 -57.73
N ALA A 87 38.92 -28.40 -58.36
CA ALA A 87 37.55 -28.22 -57.89
C ALA A 87 37.47 -28.44 -56.38
N VAL A 88 37.44 -27.32 -55.64
CA VAL A 88 37.10 -27.33 -54.23
C VAL A 88 35.71 -27.93 -54.15
N ASP A 89 35.59 -28.91 -53.28
CA ASP A 89 34.39 -29.68 -52.98
C ASP A 89 33.28 -28.73 -52.49
N ASN A 90 32.63 -28.04 -53.44
CA ASN A 90 31.59 -27.05 -53.18
C ASN A 90 30.35 -27.69 -52.54
N THR A 91 30.25 -29.01 -52.59
CA THR A 91 29.18 -29.82 -52.00
C THR A 91 29.15 -29.68 -50.47
N THR A 92 30.29 -29.80 -49.79
CA THR A 92 30.38 -29.64 -48.32
C THR A 92 30.19 -28.20 -47.86
N SER A 93 30.65 -27.21 -48.64
CA SER A 93 30.45 -25.78 -48.32
C SER A 93 29.00 -25.33 -48.53
N LEU A 94 28.30 -25.85 -49.54
CA LEU A 94 26.90 -25.52 -49.79
C LEU A 94 25.99 -26.12 -48.71
N ASP A 95 26.29 -27.34 -48.24
CA ASP A 95 25.53 -28.00 -47.20
C ASP A 95 25.77 -27.41 -45.80
N ALA A 96 27.00 -26.98 -45.48
CA ALA A 96 27.27 -26.18 -44.29
C ALA A 96 26.50 -24.84 -44.28
N ASN A 97 26.41 -24.16 -45.43
CA ASN A 97 25.64 -22.93 -45.56
C ASN A 97 24.13 -23.16 -45.43
N LYS A 98 23.60 -24.27 -45.95
CA LYS A 98 22.17 -24.65 -45.76
C LYS A 98 21.87 -24.98 -44.30
N ASN A 99 22.76 -25.69 -43.62
CA ASN A 99 22.61 -26.01 -42.20
C ASN A 99 22.62 -24.74 -41.34
N LEU A 100 23.57 -23.83 -41.58
CA LEU A 100 23.62 -22.53 -40.90
C LEU A 100 22.35 -21.69 -41.18
N ALA A 101 21.84 -21.68 -42.41
CA ALA A 101 20.61 -20.98 -42.76
C ALA A 101 19.38 -21.56 -42.04
N MET A 102 19.33 -22.88 -41.85
CA MET A 102 18.30 -23.57 -41.07
C MET A 102 18.39 -23.22 -39.58
N GLU A 103 19.59 -23.23 -39.00
CA GLU A 103 19.81 -22.82 -37.60
C GLU A 103 19.46 -21.36 -37.36
N LEU A 104 19.84 -20.45 -38.27
CA LEU A 104 19.46 -19.03 -38.21
C LEU A 104 17.93 -18.85 -38.28
N ARG A 105 17.24 -19.69 -39.04
CA ARG A 105 15.77 -19.66 -39.11
C ARG A 105 15.15 -20.15 -37.80
N MET A 106 15.60 -21.28 -37.27
CA MET A 106 15.12 -21.82 -35.99
C MET A 106 15.39 -20.82 -34.85
N PHE A 107 16.58 -20.22 -34.81
CA PHE A 107 16.91 -19.18 -33.84
C PHE A 107 15.99 -17.95 -33.95
N ARG A 108 15.67 -17.50 -35.17
CA ARG A 108 14.70 -16.40 -35.37
C ARG A 108 13.31 -16.77 -34.88
N GLU A 109 12.88 -18.00 -35.11
CA GLU A 109 11.58 -18.51 -34.63
C GLU A 109 11.55 -18.56 -33.10
N GLU A 110 12.62 -19.04 -32.45
CA GLU A 110 12.76 -19.02 -30.98
C GLU A 110 12.77 -17.59 -30.43
N MET A 111 13.51 -16.67 -31.04
CA MET A 111 13.54 -15.26 -30.62
C MET A 111 12.16 -14.60 -30.75
N CYS A 112 11.41 -14.90 -31.81
CA CYS A 112 10.03 -14.44 -31.98
C CYS A 112 9.12 -15.00 -30.87
N LYS A 113 9.27 -16.30 -30.54
CA LYS A 113 8.52 -16.95 -29.47
C LYS A 113 8.84 -16.34 -28.10
N THR A 114 10.12 -16.22 -27.73
CA THR A 114 10.54 -15.57 -26.47
C THR A 114 10.06 -14.14 -26.38
N LYS A 115 10.09 -13.38 -27.49
CA LYS A 115 9.55 -12.00 -27.51
C LYS A 115 8.04 -11.98 -27.27
N SER A 116 7.30 -12.96 -27.79
CA SER A 116 5.86 -13.07 -27.54
C SER A 116 5.57 -13.44 -26.08
N GLU A 117 6.31 -14.40 -25.51
CA GLU A 117 6.20 -14.79 -24.10
C GLU A 117 6.52 -13.63 -23.16
N LEU A 118 7.59 -12.86 -23.46
CA LEU A 118 7.95 -11.68 -22.67
C LEU A 118 6.86 -10.60 -22.71
N ARG A 119 6.18 -10.43 -23.84
CA ARG A 119 5.03 -9.51 -23.94
C ARG A 119 3.88 -9.98 -23.06
N THR A 120 3.54 -11.27 -23.11
CA THR A 120 2.49 -11.86 -22.26
C THR A 120 2.84 -11.70 -20.79
N PHE A 121 4.07 -12.02 -20.40
CA PHE A 121 4.54 -11.83 -19.03
C PHE A 121 4.46 -10.35 -18.59
N CYS A 122 4.85 -9.42 -19.46
CA CYS A 122 4.72 -8.00 -19.15
C CYS A 122 3.25 -7.58 -18.95
N GLN A 123 2.32 -8.19 -19.70
CA GLN A 123 0.88 -7.97 -19.51
C GLN A 123 0.40 -8.52 -18.16
N GLU A 124 0.76 -9.77 -17.82
CA GLU A 124 0.40 -10.38 -16.54
C GLU A 124 0.92 -9.57 -15.34
N VAL A 125 2.14 -9.03 -15.44
CA VAL A 125 2.71 -8.14 -14.41
C VAL A 125 1.94 -6.81 -14.31
N GLN A 126 1.44 -6.27 -15.43
CA GLN A 126 0.59 -5.08 -15.41
C GLN A 126 -0.76 -5.36 -14.76
N ASP A 127 -1.37 -6.50 -15.07
CA ASP A 127 -2.64 -6.92 -14.50
C ASP A 127 -2.51 -7.17 -12.99
N LEU A 128 -1.42 -7.82 -12.55
CA LEU A 128 -1.11 -8.00 -11.14
C LEU A 128 -0.92 -6.66 -10.40
N LYS A 129 -0.26 -5.69 -11.04
CA LYS A 129 -0.12 -4.33 -10.47
C LYS A 129 -1.48 -3.63 -10.35
N ALA A 130 -2.38 -3.83 -11.31
CA ALA A 130 -3.73 -3.27 -11.23
C ALA A 130 -4.54 -3.90 -10.08
N LEU A 131 -4.44 -5.22 -9.90
CA LEU A 131 -5.04 -5.92 -8.76
C LEU A 131 -4.46 -5.45 -7.43
N LEU A 132 -3.13 -5.27 -7.33
CA LEU A 132 -2.53 -4.79 -6.09
C LEU A 132 -3.03 -3.39 -5.72
N ARG A 133 -3.17 -2.50 -6.70
CA ARG A 133 -3.75 -1.16 -6.47
C ARG A 133 -5.19 -1.22 -5.98
N SER A 134 -6.00 -2.13 -6.52
CA SER A 134 -7.40 -2.26 -6.05
C SER A 134 -7.46 -2.84 -4.63
N TYR A 135 -6.54 -3.74 -4.27
CA TYR A 135 -6.40 -4.20 -2.89
C TYR A 135 -5.94 -3.10 -1.95
N ASP A 136 -4.95 -2.28 -2.34
CA ASP A 136 -4.51 -1.12 -1.54
C ASP A 136 -5.66 -0.14 -1.27
N GLU A 137 -6.47 0.16 -2.29
CA GLU A 137 -7.66 1.01 -2.15
C GLU A 137 -8.69 0.39 -1.19
N ARG A 138 -8.96 -0.91 -1.33
CA ARG A 138 -9.88 -1.63 -0.45
C ARG A 138 -9.38 -1.66 0.99
N ILE A 139 -8.08 -1.87 1.20
CA ILE A 139 -7.46 -1.86 2.53
C ILE A 139 -7.57 -0.47 3.14
N GLY A 140 -7.24 0.59 2.40
CA GLY A 140 -7.40 1.97 2.88
C GLY A 140 -8.85 2.30 3.27
N ASN A 141 -9.84 1.82 2.50
CA ASN A 141 -11.25 1.97 2.87
C ASN A 141 -11.56 1.22 4.20
N LEU A 142 -11.08 -0.01 4.35
CA LEU A 142 -11.27 -0.75 5.61
C LEU A 142 -10.59 -0.06 6.80
N GLU A 143 -9.39 0.45 6.64
CA GLU A 143 -8.67 1.22 7.66
C GLU A 143 -9.47 2.47 8.08
N THR A 144 -10.00 3.23 7.13
CA THR A 144 -10.83 4.41 7.46
C THR A 144 -12.12 4.04 8.19
N ARG A 145 -12.76 2.93 7.81
CA ARG A 145 -13.97 2.43 8.50
C ARG A 145 -13.65 1.97 9.92
N ILE A 146 -12.52 1.30 10.12
CA ILE A 146 -12.06 0.88 11.45
C ILE A 146 -11.78 2.10 12.31
N ASP A 147 -11.07 3.12 11.79
CA ASP A 147 -10.79 4.35 12.53
C ASP A 147 -12.08 5.09 12.96
N ILE A 148 -13.11 5.12 12.10
CA ILE A 148 -14.43 5.66 12.47
C ILE A 148 -15.06 4.85 13.59
N ILE A 149 -15.08 3.53 13.48
CA ILE A 149 -15.66 2.64 14.50
C ILE A 149 -14.90 2.78 15.82
N GLU A 150 -13.57 2.81 15.80
CA GLU A 150 -12.75 2.99 17.00
C GLU A 150 -12.98 4.36 17.64
N LYS A 151 -13.12 5.43 16.85
CA LYS A 151 -13.48 6.76 17.36
C LYS A 151 -14.87 6.80 17.98
N GLN A 152 -15.84 6.09 17.43
CA GLN A 152 -17.20 5.99 17.97
C GLN A 152 -17.28 5.07 19.19
N ALA A 153 -16.49 4.00 19.21
CA ALA A 153 -16.39 3.05 20.32
C ALA A 153 -15.52 3.56 21.46
N LYS A 154 -14.80 4.69 21.29
CA LYS A 154 -14.11 5.33 22.40
C LYS A 154 -15.12 5.68 23.50
N PRO A 155 -14.81 5.36 24.76
CA PRO A 155 -15.82 5.18 25.79
C PRO A 155 -16.41 6.48 26.34
N ASP A 156 -15.84 7.63 25.97
CA ASP A 156 -16.10 8.91 26.64
C ASP A 156 -17.56 9.36 26.56
N HIS A 157 -18.28 9.02 25.50
CA HIS A 157 -19.68 9.43 25.38
C HIS A 157 -20.67 8.31 25.70
N SER A 158 -20.37 7.05 25.37
CA SER A 158 -21.29 5.93 25.55
C SER A 158 -21.33 5.41 27.00
N ILE A 159 -20.18 5.30 27.67
CA ILE A 159 -20.12 4.77 29.05
C ILE A 159 -20.55 5.84 30.05
N THR A 160 -20.17 7.10 29.82
CA THR A 160 -20.58 8.23 30.66
C THR A 160 -22.10 8.43 30.63
N ASN A 161 -22.71 8.40 29.44
CA ASN A 161 -24.16 8.50 29.29
C ASN A 161 -24.87 7.32 29.96
N MET A 162 -24.33 6.10 29.86
CA MET A 162 -24.92 4.93 30.52
C MET A 162 -24.84 5.04 32.04
N GLY A 163 -23.71 5.49 32.60
CA GLY A 163 -23.57 5.70 34.05
C GLY A 163 -24.45 6.84 34.59
N GLU A 164 -24.59 7.94 33.84
CA GLU A 164 -25.51 9.03 34.20
C GLU A 164 -26.98 8.60 34.11
N LEU A 165 -27.32 7.80 33.11
CA LEU A 165 -28.65 7.22 32.96
C LEU A 165 -28.95 6.24 34.11
N GLU A 166 -28.01 5.37 34.47
CA GLU A 166 -28.14 4.43 35.59
C GLU A 166 -28.34 5.15 36.93
N LYS A 167 -27.60 6.25 37.16
CA LYS A 167 -27.77 7.12 38.33
C LYS A 167 -29.17 7.74 38.35
N THR A 168 -29.62 8.26 37.21
CA THR A 168 -30.96 8.86 37.09
C THR A 168 -32.05 7.81 37.37
N ILE A 169 -31.89 6.60 36.83
CA ILE A 169 -32.80 5.48 37.11
C ILE A 169 -32.81 5.12 38.59
N HIS A 170 -31.64 5.07 39.24
CA HIS A 170 -31.55 4.80 40.67
C HIS A 170 -32.25 5.88 41.50
N GLN A 171 -32.04 7.15 41.16
CA GLN A 171 -32.70 8.27 41.83
C GLN A 171 -34.22 8.19 41.67
N LEU A 172 -34.72 8.02 40.45
CA LEU A 172 -36.16 7.91 40.20
C LEU A 172 -36.80 6.73 40.93
N LYS A 173 -36.12 5.58 41.01
CA LYS A 173 -36.57 4.43 41.79
C LYS A 173 -36.57 4.69 43.29
N PHE A 174 -35.67 5.52 43.79
CA PHE A 174 -35.66 5.95 45.18
C PHE A 174 -36.85 6.87 45.45
N ASP A 175 -37.01 7.94 44.65
CA ASP A 175 -38.09 8.91 44.80
C ASP A 175 -39.49 8.29 44.68
N LEU A 176 -39.63 7.27 43.81
CA LEU A 176 -40.87 6.49 43.72
C LEU A 176 -41.17 5.75 45.01
N ARG A 177 -40.18 5.05 45.57
CA ARG A 177 -40.35 4.30 46.82
C ARG A 177 -40.64 5.24 48.00
N GLU A 178 -40.00 6.40 48.04
CA GLU A 178 -40.25 7.42 49.06
C GLU A 178 -41.70 7.92 48.96
N ARG A 179 -42.14 8.31 47.76
CA ARG A 179 -43.55 8.72 47.56
C ARG A 179 -44.55 7.62 47.88
N ASP A 180 -44.28 6.37 47.51
CA ASP A 180 -45.17 5.25 47.84
C ASP A 180 -45.25 5.05 49.37
N GLN A 181 -44.11 5.18 50.07
CA GLN A 181 -44.06 5.09 51.53
C GLN A 181 -44.77 6.26 52.22
N ASP A 182 -44.66 7.47 51.68
CA ASP A 182 -45.35 8.66 52.19
C ASP A 182 -46.87 8.55 52.01
N LEU A 183 -47.33 7.97 50.88
CA LEU A 183 -48.75 7.69 50.67
C LEU A 183 -49.28 6.70 51.70
N LEU A 184 -48.56 5.61 51.94
CA LEU A 184 -48.90 4.65 53.01
C LEU A 184 -48.90 5.28 54.40
N GLY A 185 -48.07 6.29 54.64
CA GLY A 185 -48.05 7.02 55.91
C GLY A 185 -49.34 7.78 56.22
N ASN A 186 -50.14 8.10 55.20
CA ASN A 186 -51.44 8.75 55.36
C ASN A 186 -52.60 7.75 55.52
N ASP A 187 -52.35 6.46 55.26
CA ASP A 187 -53.37 5.42 55.35
C ASP A 187 -53.45 4.86 56.78
N ILE A 188 -54.67 4.76 57.31
CA ILE A 188 -54.93 4.18 58.63
C ILE A 188 -55.66 2.86 58.44
N GLU A 189 -55.01 1.75 58.79
CA GLU A 189 -55.64 0.43 58.80
C GLU A 189 -56.33 0.17 60.15
N ILE A 190 -57.60 -0.21 60.10
CA ILE A 190 -58.39 -0.61 61.28
C ILE A 190 -58.76 -2.10 61.12
N SER A 191 -58.13 -2.96 61.90
CA SER A 191 -58.29 -4.42 61.81
C SER A 191 -58.81 -5.02 63.13
N GLY A 192 -59.40 -6.21 63.07
CA GLY A 192 -59.86 -6.94 64.26
C GLY A 192 -61.24 -6.52 64.80
N ILE A 193 -62.06 -5.86 63.98
CA ILE A 193 -63.44 -5.52 64.32
C ILE A 193 -64.35 -6.66 63.84
N PRO A 194 -65.20 -7.25 64.71
CA PRO A 194 -66.19 -8.24 64.28
C PRO A 194 -67.24 -7.58 63.39
N GLU A 195 -67.55 -8.19 62.25
CA GLU A 195 -68.56 -7.69 61.30
C GLU A 195 -69.95 -8.26 61.64
N ASP A 196 -70.90 -7.38 61.93
CA ASP A 196 -72.32 -7.73 62.07
C ASP A 196 -73.14 -7.24 60.87
N CYS A 197 -74.19 -7.99 60.50
CA CYS A 197 -74.99 -7.70 59.33
C CYS A 197 -75.79 -6.39 59.50
N GLY A 198 -75.57 -5.44 58.59
CA GLY A 198 -76.27 -4.16 58.57
C GLY A 198 -75.50 -2.99 59.18
N GLU A 199 -74.25 -3.19 59.62
CA GLU A 199 -73.39 -2.09 60.05
C GLU A 199 -72.78 -1.32 58.87
N SER A 200 -72.68 0.00 59.03
CA SER A 200 -72.03 0.88 58.04
C SER A 200 -70.56 1.11 58.44
N THR A 201 -69.65 0.99 57.48
CA THR A 201 -68.21 1.22 57.65
C THR A 201 -67.91 2.61 58.21
N MET A 202 -68.67 3.63 57.79
CA MET A 202 -68.53 5.00 58.28
C MET A 202 -68.84 5.12 59.79
N HIS A 203 -69.82 4.35 60.28
CA HIS A 203 -70.17 4.35 61.69
C HIS A 203 -69.07 3.69 62.53
N ILE A 204 -68.48 2.59 62.03
CA ILE A 204 -67.35 1.91 62.67
C ILE A 204 -66.14 2.84 62.78
N VAL A 205 -65.77 3.51 61.68
CA VAL A 205 -64.65 4.47 61.65
C VAL A 205 -64.88 5.63 62.64
N THR A 206 -66.10 6.19 62.67
CA THR A 206 -66.46 7.28 63.59
C THR A 206 -66.42 6.83 65.06
N ALA A 207 -66.92 5.63 65.35
CA ALA A 207 -66.91 5.07 66.69
C ALA A 207 -65.49 4.78 67.18
N CYS A 208 -64.63 4.26 66.31
CA CYS A 208 -63.20 4.06 66.61
C CYS A 208 -62.49 5.41 66.85
N ALA A 209 -62.66 6.38 65.96
CA ALA A 209 -62.07 7.72 66.09
C ALA A 209 -62.45 8.41 67.41
N LYS A 210 -63.74 8.35 67.77
CA LYS A 210 -64.24 8.89 69.04
C LYS A 210 -63.64 8.19 70.26
N LYS A 211 -63.42 6.87 70.20
CA LYS A 211 -62.79 6.11 71.30
C LYS A 211 -61.32 6.44 71.49
N ILE A 212 -60.60 6.81 70.43
CA ILE A 212 -59.20 7.24 70.50
C ILE A 212 -59.04 8.76 70.72
N GLY A 213 -60.15 9.49 70.83
CA GLY A 213 -60.14 10.93 71.10
C GLY A 213 -59.86 11.81 69.88
N VAL A 214 -60.11 11.29 68.67
CA VAL A 214 -59.94 12.02 67.40
C VAL A 214 -61.30 12.44 66.86
N GLU A 215 -61.45 13.71 66.50
CA GLU A 215 -62.63 14.23 65.79
C GLU A 215 -62.38 14.15 64.28
N LEU A 216 -63.29 13.49 63.55
CA LEU A 216 -63.23 13.36 62.09
C LEU A 216 -64.27 14.29 61.45
N ASP A 217 -63.83 15.20 60.60
CA ASP A 217 -64.73 15.95 59.70
C ASP A 217 -65.07 15.07 58.50
N ILE A 218 -66.21 14.40 58.59
CA ILE A 218 -66.71 13.55 57.51
C ILE A 218 -67.42 14.44 56.49
N VAL A 219 -66.75 14.72 55.38
CA VAL A 219 -67.38 15.36 54.22
C VAL A 219 -68.26 14.32 53.53
N THR A 220 -69.59 14.47 53.66
CA THR A 220 -70.60 13.70 52.92
C THR A 220 -70.65 14.04 51.45
#